data_AF-A0A6I0E6H2-F1
#
_entry.id   AF-A0A6I0E6H2-F1
#
_cell.length_a   1.000
_cell.length_b   1.000
_cell.length_c   1.000
_cell.angle_alpha   90.00
_cell.angle_beta   90.00
_cell.angle_gamma   90.00
#
_symmetry.space_group_name_H-M   'P 1'
#
loop_
_entity.id
_entity.type
_entity.pdbx_description
1 polymer ?
#
loop_
_entity_poly.entity_id
_entity_poly.type
_entity_poly.pdbx_seq_one_letter_code
_entity_poly.pdbx_strand_id
1 'polypeptide(L)'
;IRMRLTETGGGRGRRVGAFTLIELLVVIAILALLISILLPALQNAREQSRAVVCLSNQRQLIASMFLYAEEEGCIPGAYWQGAIDLDWGGRNNASYQQDPERYEHPMQTSVLWPYVSGMDDILECPTAQRSANTVYDYTMIIRFAGARTDLRWWVTYPERPERTGSPRRRFDAIPLLIEEDEFWYNAPVDDGSWANLDQITDRHNGAANLAYLNGTAGKFTSPKGSKPRLQENADLTARHLRLVVEGKGEYPVWSSNANEFGWVNHPG
;
A
#
# COMPACT_ATOMS: atom_id res chain seq x y z
N ILE A 1 0.67 -15.85 -96.24
CA ILE A 1 1.00 -14.72 -95.34
C ILE A 1 1.90 -15.27 -94.23
N ARG A 2 3.09 -14.69 -94.08
CA ARG A 2 4.22 -15.19 -93.30
C ARG A 2 4.06 -14.81 -91.82
N MET A 3 4.37 -15.76 -90.93
CA MET A 3 4.57 -15.56 -89.48
C MET A 3 5.54 -14.41 -89.18
N ARG A 4 5.25 -13.65 -88.11
CA ARG A 4 6.25 -13.00 -87.25
C ARG A 4 5.80 -13.12 -85.80
N LEU A 5 6.44 -14.04 -85.07
CA LEU A 5 6.51 -14.01 -83.62
C LEU A 5 7.66 -13.05 -83.27
N THR A 6 7.33 -11.96 -82.61
CA THR A 6 8.31 -11.10 -81.92
C THR A 6 8.38 -11.54 -80.47
N GLU A 7 9.47 -12.21 -80.10
CA GLU A 7 9.95 -12.27 -78.72
C GLU A 7 10.52 -10.89 -78.35
N THR A 8 10.21 -10.38 -77.17
CA THR A 8 11.16 -9.66 -76.30
C THR A 8 10.56 -9.46 -74.91
N GLY A 9 11.26 -9.91 -73.87
CA GLY A 9 10.94 -9.54 -72.50
C GLY A 9 11.40 -10.53 -71.42
N GLY A 10 12.67 -10.96 -71.46
CA GLY A 10 13.27 -11.76 -70.41
C GLY A 10 13.40 -10.99 -69.09
N GLY A 11 12.34 -10.95 -68.30
CA GLY A 11 12.40 -10.56 -66.90
C GLY A 11 13.14 -11.65 -66.13
N ARG A 12 14.36 -11.36 -65.66
CA ARG A 12 15.05 -12.19 -64.65
C ARG A 12 14.14 -12.27 -63.42
N GLY A 13 13.34 -13.33 -63.33
CA GLY A 13 12.57 -13.66 -62.14
C GLY A 13 13.53 -13.73 -60.97
N ARG A 14 13.45 -12.74 -60.09
CA ARG A 14 14.19 -12.71 -58.82
C ARG A 14 13.76 -13.97 -58.08
N ARG A 15 14.65 -14.98 -57.98
CA ARG A 15 14.40 -16.17 -57.16
C ARG A 15 14.25 -15.68 -55.73
N VAL A 16 13.01 -15.49 -55.29
CA VAL A 16 12.71 -15.29 -53.88
C VAL A 16 12.97 -16.64 -53.23
N GLY A 17 13.97 -16.73 -52.37
CA GLY A 17 14.26 -17.95 -51.62
C GLY A 17 13.01 -18.34 -50.80
N ALA A 18 12.48 -19.54 -51.05
CA ALA A 18 11.42 -20.10 -50.22
C ALA A 18 12.05 -20.60 -48.92
N PHE A 19 11.57 -20.10 -47.77
CA PHE A 19 11.98 -20.58 -46.45
C PHE A 19 11.55 -22.03 -46.26
N THR A 20 12.43 -22.83 -45.68
CA THR A 20 12.12 -24.21 -45.29
C THR A 20 11.32 -24.24 -44.00
N LEU A 21 10.49 -25.27 -43.83
CA LEU A 21 9.75 -25.50 -42.58
C LEU A 21 10.69 -25.63 -41.37
N ILE A 22 11.87 -26.20 -41.56
CA ILE A 22 12.88 -26.36 -40.50
C ILE A 22 13.43 -25.00 -40.06
N GLU A 23 13.75 -24.09 -41.00
CA GLU A 23 14.24 -22.75 -40.66
C GLU A 23 13.22 -21.97 -39.82
N LEU A 24 11.94 -22.05 -40.16
CA LEU A 24 10.89 -21.41 -39.37
C LEU A 24 10.75 -22.04 -37.97
N LEU A 25 10.83 -23.37 -37.88
CA LEU A 25 10.73 -24.10 -36.60
C LEU A 25 11.87 -23.75 -35.64
N VAL A 26 13.11 -23.64 -36.12
CA VAL A 26 14.26 -23.27 -35.28
C VAL A 26 14.09 -21.85 -34.73
N VAL A 27 13.59 -20.92 -35.55
CA VAL A 27 13.38 -19.53 -35.12
C VAL A 27 12.32 -19.44 -34.02
N ILE A 28 11.17 -20.09 -34.19
CA ILE A 28 10.13 -20.07 -33.15
C ILE A 28 10.59 -20.78 -31.88
N ALA A 29 11.42 -21.82 -31.98
CA ALA A 29 11.99 -22.51 -30.82
C ALA A 29 12.91 -21.58 -30.02
N ILE A 30 13.77 -20.82 -30.70
CA ILE A 30 14.64 -19.82 -30.05
C ILE A 30 13.80 -18.68 -29.46
N LEU A 31 12.79 -18.18 -30.17
CA LEU A 31 11.89 -17.13 -29.65
C LEU A 31 11.14 -17.59 -28.39
N ALA A 32 10.60 -18.81 -28.39
CA ALA A 32 9.92 -19.39 -27.24
C ALA A 32 10.86 -19.53 -26.04
N LEU A 33 12.11 -19.97 -26.26
CA LEU A 33 13.14 -20.05 -25.22
C LEU A 33 13.44 -18.67 -24.64
N LEU A 34 13.69 -17.67 -25.48
CA LEU A 34 13.95 -16.30 -25.03
C LEU A 34 12.77 -15.73 -24.22
N ILE A 35 11.55 -15.84 -24.74
CA ILE A 35 10.34 -15.35 -24.04
C ILE A 35 10.18 -16.04 -22.68
N SER A 36 10.48 -17.34 -22.58
CA SER A 36 10.38 -18.07 -21.33
C SER A 36 11.28 -17.51 -20.22
N ILE A 37 12.44 -16.93 -20.58
CA ILE A 37 13.37 -16.30 -19.64
C ILE A 37 12.99 -14.83 -19.41
N LEU A 38 12.46 -14.13 -20.42
CA LEU A 38 12.09 -12.72 -20.31
C LEU A 38 10.81 -12.49 -19.48
N LEU A 39 9.80 -13.37 -19.57
CA LEU A 39 8.52 -13.16 -18.90
C LEU A 39 8.62 -13.07 -17.37
N PRO A 40 9.33 -13.98 -16.67
CA PRO A 40 9.52 -13.87 -15.23
C PRO A 40 10.27 -12.59 -14.83
N ALA A 41 11.29 -12.22 -15.60
CA ALA A 41 12.06 -10.99 -15.36
C ALA A 41 11.18 -9.73 -15.51
N LEU A 42 10.33 -9.69 -16.54
CA LEU A 42 9.42 -8.58 -16.77
C LEU A 42 8.31 -8.48 -15.69
N GLN A 43 7.80 -9.62 -15.22
CA GLN A 43 6.85 -9.65 -14.11
C GLN A 43 7.46 -9.07 -12.84
N ASN A 44 8.67 -9.48 -12.48
CA ASN A 44 9.39 -8.94 -11.32
C ASN A 44 9.68 -7.44 -11.47
N ALA A 45 10.09 -6.98 -12.65
CA ALA A 45 10.34 -5.56 -12.91
C ALA A 45 9.06 -4.71 -12.78
N ARG A 46 7.92 -5.22 -13.27
CA ARG A 46 6.61 -4.57 -13.10
C ARG A 46 6.21 -4.48 -11.63
N GLU A 47 6.38 -5.54 -10.86
CA GLU A 47 6.04 -5.52 -9.43
C GLU A 47 6.94 -4.56 -8.65
N GLN A 48 8.24 -4.53 -8.95
CA GLN A 48 9.15 -3.53 -8.37
C GLN A 48 8.71 -2.10 -8.70
N SER A 49 8.27 -1.86 -9.94
CA SER A 49 7.76 -0.54 -10.36
C SER A 49 6.51 -0.15 -9.58
N ARG A 50 5.55 -1.08 -9.40
CA ARG A 50 4.36 -0.86 -8.58
C ARG A 50 4.70 -0.58 -7.12
N ALA A 51 5.64 -1.34 -6.55
CA ALA A 51 6.11 -1.11 -5.19
C ALA A 51 6.73 0.29 -5.01
N VAL A 52 7.43 0.81 -6.03
CA VAL A 52 7.98 2.18 -6.02
C VAL A 52 6.87 3.23 -6.07
N VAL A 53 5.84 3.01 -6.89
CA VAL A 53 4.66 3.90 -6.95
C VAL A 53 3.92 3.89 -5.61
N CYS A 54 3.64 2.72 -5.03
CA CYS A 54 3.05 2.59 -3.70
C CYS A 54 3.85 3.35 -2.62
N LEU A 55 5.18 3.21 -2.64
CA LEU A 55 6.05 3.96 -1.74
C LEU A 55 5.98 5.48 -1.96
N SER A 56 5.81 5.93 -3.22
CA SER A 56 5.62 7.34 -3.55
C SER A 56 4.26 7.86 -3.07
N ASN A 57 3.21 7.05 -3.18
CA ASN A 57 1.87 7.37 -2.66
C ASN A 57 1.93 7.57 -1.14
N GLN A 58 2.51 6.61 -0.41
CA GLN A 58 2.74 6.71 1.03
C GLN A 58 3.53 7.97 1.43
N ARG A 59 4.54 8.38 0.62
CA ARG A 59 5.30 9.62 0.84
C ARG A 59 4.48 10.88 0.63
N GLN A 60 3.59 10.90 -0.36
CA GLN A 60 2.70 12.04 -0.60
C GLN A 60 1.68 12.17 0.54
N LEU A 61 1.12 11.05 0.99
CA LEU A 61 0.17 11.04 2.10
C LEU A 61 0.79 11.49 3.42
N ILE A 62 1.94 10.93 3.78
CA ILE A 62 2.61 11.36 5.00
C ILE A 62 3.00 12.85 4.90
N ALA A 63 3.49 13.32 3.75
CA ALA A 63 3.77 14.74 3.56
C ALA A 63 2.54 15.62 3.78
N SER A 64 1.37 15.21 3.26
CA SER A 64 0.11 15.94 3.48
C SER A 64 -0.32 15.97 4.95
N MET A 65 -0.13 14.87 5.70
CA MET A 65 -0.37 14.83 7.14
C MET A 65 0.56 15.76 7.92
N PHE A 66 1.81 15.90 7.48
CA PHE A 66 2.77 16.83 8.10
C PHE A 66 2.43 18.29 7.81
N LEU A 67 2.01 18.61 6.58
CA LEU A 67 1.54 19.97 6.24
C LEU A 67 0.32 20.33 7.08
N TYR A 68 -0.66 19.43 7.17
CA TYR A 68 -1.80 19.59 8.06
C TYR A 68 -1.37 19.82 9.52
N ALA A 69 -0.43 19.01 10.02
CA ALA A 69 0.04 19.12 11.41
C ALA A 69 0.85 20.40 11.69
N GLU A 70 1.44 21.03 10.67
CA GLU A 70 2.07 22.34 10.79
C GLU A 70 1.04 23.44 11.03
N GLU A 71 -0.13 23.35 10.39
CA GLU A 71 -1.23 24.31 10.56
C GLU A 71 -2.05 24.06 11.83
N GLU A 72 -2.43 22.82 12.09
CA GLU A 72 -3.32 22.42 13.19
C GLU A 72 -2.58 21.99 14.46
N GLY A 73 -1.25 21.94 14.42
CA GLY A 73 -0.38 21.57 15.55
C GLY A 73 -0.42 20.09 15.94
N CYS A 74 -1.09 19.24 15.17
CA CYS A 74 -1.29 17.82 15.50
C CYS A 74 -1.58 16.95 14.26
N ILE A 75 -1.24 15.66 14.34
CA ILE A 75 -1.55 14.68 13.29
C ILE A 75 -3.08 14.42 13.25
N PRO A 76 -3.70 14.27 12.07
CA PRO A 76 -5.13 14.00 11.97
C PRO A 76 -5.52 12.67 12.62
N GLY A 77 -6.81 12.49 12.87
CA GLY A 77 -7.36 11.24 13.40
C GLY A 77 -7.79 10.28 12.30
N ALA A 78 -8.05 9.03 12.69
CA ALA A 78 -8.80 8.05 11.91
C ALA A 78 -10.01 7.60 12.75
N TYR A 79 -11.12 7.23 12.13
CA TYR A 79 -12.27 6.59 12.79
C TYR A 79 -12.58 6.97 14.24
N TRP A 80 -13.22 8.14 14.45
CA TRP A 80 -13.67 8.61 15.77
C TRP A 80 -12.57 8.73 16.84
N GLN A 81 -11.29 8.72 16.45
CA GLN A 81 -10.15 8.83 17.39
C GLN A 81 -9.75 10.28 17.69
N GLY A 82 -10.44 11.25 17.11
CA GLY A 82 -10.23 12.68 17.32
C GLY A 82 -11.53 13.44 17.45
N ALA A 83 -11.43 14.76 17.59
CA ALA A 83 -12.60 15.62 17.44
C ALA A 83 -13.26 15.37 16.07
N ILE A 84 -14.57 15.61 16.02
CA ILE A 84 -15.31 15.63 14.75
C ILE A 84 -14.59 16.59 13.79
N ASP A 85 -14.55 16.24 12.50
CA ASP A 85 -13.88 16.99 11.43
C ASP A 85 -12.35 16.94 11.44
N LEU A 86 -11.74 15.94 12.09
CA LEU A 86 -10.29 15.66 12.04
C LEU A 86 -9.93 14.36 11.31
N ASP A 87 -10.89 13.70 10.64
CA ASP A 87 -10.67 12.38 10.03
C ASP A 87 -9.92 12.47 8.70
N TRP A 88 -8.80 11.75 8.60
CA TRP A 88 -8.00 11.63 7.39
C TRP A 88 -8.70 10.80 6.31
N GLY A 89 -9.56 9.85 6.71
CA GLY A 89 -10.37 9.05 5.79
C GLY A 89 -11.68 9.75 5.36
N GLY A 90 -12.03 10.86 6.01
CA GLY A 90 -13.21 11.69 5.74
C GLY A 90 -14.56 11.11 6.15
N ARG A 91 -14.67 9.79 6.37
CA ARG A 91 -15.93 9.11 6.70
C ARG A 91 -16.58 9.61 7.99
N ASN A 92 -15.79 10.08 8.95
CA ASN A 92 -16.29 10.58 10.23
C ASN A 92 -16.45 12.10 10.30
N ASN A 93 -16.17 12.80 9.19
CA ASN A 93 -16.37 14.23 9.13
C ASN A 93 -17.86 14.53 8.98
N ALA A 94 -18.33 15.57 9.67
CA ALA A 94 -19.73 15.92 9.78
C ALA A 94 -20.37 16.16 8.41
N SER A 95 -19.60 16.74 7.48
CA SER A 95 -20.02 16.97 6.10
C SER A 95 -20.40 15.68 5.38
N TYR A 96 -19.65 14.59 5.56
CA TYR A 96 -19.96 13.29 4.96
C TYR A 96 -21.11 12.58 5.69
N GLN A 97 -21.13 12.64 7.03
CA GLN A 97 -22.18 11.98 7.82
C GLN A 97 -23.57 12.59 7.60
N GLN A 98 -23.65 13.90 7.35
CA GLN A 98 -24.91 14.61 7.15
C GLN A 98 -25.51 14.37 5.76
N ASP A 99 -24.67 14.23 4.72
CA ASP A 99 -25.10 14.13 3.33
C ASP A 99 -24.11 13.29 2.49
N PRO A 100 -24.07 11.96 2.71
CA PRO A 100 -23.11 11.09 2.02
C PRO A 100 -23.38 11.00 0.52
N GLU A 101 -24.62 11.18 0.07
CA GLU A 101 -25.01 11.11 -1.35
C GLU A 101 -24.44 12.26 -2.19
N ARG A 102 -24.01 13.35 -1.54
CA ARG A 102 -23.36 14.48 -2.20
C ARG A 102 -21.95 14.19 -2.68
N TYR A 103 -21.29 13.20 -2.09
CA TYR A 103 -19.90 12.88 -2.36
C TYR A 103 -19.81 11.57 -3.13
N GLU A 104 -18.91 11.51 -4.11
CA GLU A 104 -18.60 10.25 -4.77
C GLU A 104 -17.95 9.26 -3.79
N HIS A 105 -17.20 9.80 -2.83
CA HIS A 105 -16.43 9.04 -1.87
C HIS A 105 -16.11 9.88 -0.60
N PRO A 106 -16.11 9.32 0.64
CA PRO A 106 -15.80 10.05 1.89
C PRO A 106 -14.49 10.81 1.91
N MET A 107 -13.49 10.43 1.12
CA MET A 107 -12.22 11.16 1.05
C MET A 107 -12.37 12.62 0.60
N GLN A 108 -13.42 12.95 -0.16
CA GLN A 108 -13.69 14.31 -0.58
C GLN A 108 -13.97 15.26 0.60
N THR A 109 -14.27 14.70 1.77
CA THR A 109 -14.44 15.45 3.02
C THR A 109 -13.25 15.31 3.97
N SER A 110 -12.21 14.56 3.61
CA SER A 110 -11.00 14.39 4.43
C SER A 110 -10.33 15.72 4.72
N VAL A 111 -9.74 15.83 5.91
CA VAL A 111 -8.91 16.99 6.28
C VAL A 111 -7.64 17.12 5.45
N LEU A 112 -7.21 16.06 4.77
CA LEU A 112 -6.05 16.08 3.90
C LEU A 112 -6.35 16.57 2.48
N TRP A 113 -7.63 16.68 2.11
CA TRP A 113 -8.07 17.08 0.76
C TRP A 113 -7.43 18.40 0.26
N PRO A 114 -7.25 19.45 1.08
CA PRO A 114 -6.60 20.69 0.64
C PRO A 114 -5.09 20.56 0.40
N TYR A 115 -4.45 19.53 0.97
CA TYR A 115 -2.99 19.40 1.04
C TYR A 115 -2.42 18.46 -0.02
N VAL A 116 -3.27 17.72 -0.73
CA VAL A 116 -2.82 16.75 -1.71
C VAL A 116 -3.73 16.69 -2.93
N SER A 117 -3.11 16.77 -4.11
CA SER A 117 -3.81 16.64 -5.39
C SER A 117 -3.96 15.17 -5.78
N GLY A 118 -5.11 14.81 -6.37
CA GLY A 118 -5.34 13.45 -6.85
C GLY A 118 -5.47 12.45 -5.71
N MET A 119 -6.13 12.83 -4.62
CA MET A 119 -6.21 11.99 -3.42
C MET A 119 -6.80 10.61 -3.73
N ASP A 120 -7.75 10.54 -4.65
CA ASP A 120 -8.39 9.32 -5.12
C ASP A 120 -7.39 8.31 -5.73
N ASP A 121 -6.35 8.78 -6.41
CA ASP A 121 -5.34 7.90 -7.03
C ASP A 121 -4.24 7.47 -6.04
N ILE A 122 -3.93 8.32 -5.05
CA ILE A 122 -2.81 8.08 -4.13
C ILE A 122 -3.21 7.28 -2.90
N LEU A 123 -4.51 7.07 -2.63
CA LEU A 123 -4.94 6.19 -1.54
C LEU A 123 -4.92 4.72 -1.93
N GLU A 124 -4.91 4.41 -3.22
CA GLU A 124 -4.83 3.03 -3.70
C GLU A 124 -3.38 2.59 -3.91
N CYS A 125 -3.10 1.35 -3.50
CA CYS A 125 -1.90 0.66 -3.88
C CYS A 125 -2.06 0.15 -5.34
N PRO A 126 -1.09 0.38 -6.23
CA PRO A 126 -1.15 -0.09 -7.63
C PRO A 126 -1.12 -1.62 -7.78
N THR A 127 -0.81 -2.35 -6.72
CA THR A 127 -0.89 -3.83 -6.66
C THR A 127 -2.20 -4.29 -6.02
N ALA A 128 -3.02 -3.39 -5.49
CA ALA A 128 -4.27 -3.74 -4.86
C ALA A 128 -5.31 -4.24 -5.85
N GLN A 129 -6.19 -5.11 -5.35
CA GLN A 129 -7.36 -5.55 -6.09
C GLN A 129 -8.49 -4.55 -5.81
N ARG A 130 -8.97 -3.86 -6.86
CA ARG A 130 -10.04 -2.84 -6.78
C ARG A 130 -11.34 -3.29 -6.12
N SER A 131 -11.55 -4.60 -5.93
CA SER A 131 -12.70 -5.16 -5.22
C SER A 131 -12.53 -5.19 -3.69
N ALA A 132 -11.35 -4.82 -3.21
CA ALA A 132 -10.97 -5.03 -1.84
C ALA A 132 -11.42 -3.83 -1.02
N ASN A 133 -10.89 -2.62 -1.22
CA ASN A 133 -11.28 -1.51 -0.35
C ASN A 133 -12.18 -0.46 -0.98
N THR A 134 -12.32 -0.42 -2.30
CA THR A 134 -13.01 0.65 -3.05
C THR A 134 -12.53 2.10 -2.79
N VAL A 135 -11.64 2.32 -1.80
CA VAL A 135 -11.45 3.59 -1.10
C VAL A 135 -9.98 3.89 -0.73
N TYR A 136 -9.33 3.06 0.10
CA TYR A 136 -7.90 3.22 0.46
C TYR A 136 -7.18 1.87 0.56
N ASP A 137 -5.88 1.77 0.41
CA ASP A 137 -5.09 0.58 0.81
C ASP A 137 -4.19 0.86 2.00
N TYR A 138 -4.11 2.13 2.37
CA TYR A 138 -3.30 2.65 3.45
C TYR A 138 -4.20 2.98 4.62
N THR A 139 -3.80 2.57 5.81
CA THR A 139 -4.59 2.73 7.02
C THR A 139 -3.71 3.30 8.11
N MET A 140 -4.29 4.18 8.94
CA MET A 140 -3.53 4.83 10.00
C MET A 140 -3.62 4.01 11.28
N ILE A 141 -2.49 3.80 11.96
CA ILE A 141 -2.49 3.12 13.26
C ILE A 141 -3.44 3.84 14.22
N ILE A 142 -4.34 3.05 14.79
CA ILE A 142 -5.28 3.55 15.77
C ILE A 142 -4.53 4.16 16.96
N ARG A 143 -5.09 5.23 17.52
CA ARG A 143 -4.48 5.99 18.61
C ARG A 143 -3.24 6.80 18.20
N PHE A 144 -2.96 7.05 16.93
CA PHE A 144 -1.98 8.07 16.54
C PHE A 144 -2.60 9.44 16.26
N ALA A 145 -3.93 9.54 16.38
CA ALA A 145 -4.65 10.79 16.34
C ALA A 145 -4.08 11.82 17.33
N GLY A 146 -3.73 12.98 16.81
CA GLY A 146 -3.16 14.06 17.59
C GLY A 146 -1.71 13.86 18.00
N ALA A 147 -1.00 12.84 17.50
CA ALA A 147 0.40 12.59 17.85
C ALA A 147 1.31 13.80 17.57
N ARG A 148 2.22 14.08 18.50
CA ARG A 148 3.31 15.02 18.33
C ARG A 148 4.49 14.31 17.66
N THR A 149 5.15 15.02 16.78
CA THR A 149 6.29 14.55 15.99
C THR A 149 7.63 14.73 16.70
N ASP A 150 7.66 15.42 17.85
CA ASP A 150 8.87 15.83 18.56
C ASP A 150 9.22 14.98 19.80
N LEU A 151 8.45 13.92 20.09
CA LEU A 151 8.62 13.09 21.29
C LEU A 151 9.46 11.83 21.01
N ARG A 152 10.28 11.44 22.00
CA ARG A 152 11.19 10.28 21.92
C ARG A 152 10.48 8.97 22.21
N TRP A 153 9.84 8.39 21.20
CA TRP A 153 9.19 7.08 21.31
C TRP A 153 9.66 6.10 20.25
N TRP A 154 9.37 4.82 20.45
CA TRP A 154 9.50 3.81 19.42
C TRP A 154 8.39 2.79 19.52
N VAL A 155 8.06 2.16 18.39
CA VAL A 155 7.11 1.04 18.36
C VAL A 155 7.90 -0.26 18.28
N THR A 156 7.41 -1.26 19.01
CA THR A 156 7.96 -2.62 18.98
C THR A 156 6.93 -3.62 18.52
N TYR A 157 7.42 -4.74 17.99
CA TYR A 157 6.62 -5.90 17.58
C TYR A 157 7.37 -7.21 17.93
N PRO A 158 6.68 -8.31 18.24
CA PRO A 158 7.31 -9.61 18.50
C PRO A 158 7.85 -10.22 17.20
N GLU A 159 9.00 -10.92 17.28
CA GLU A 159 9.55 -11.66 16.14
C GLU A 159 8.69 -12.89 15.76
N ARG A 160 8.01 -13.45 16.75
CA ARG A 160 7.12 -14.62 16.63
C ARG A 160 5.82 -14.31 17.36
N PRO A 161 4.83 -13.69 16.68
CA PRO A 161 3.56 -13.29 17.29
C PRO A 161 2.84 -14.41 18.03
N GLU A 162 2.99 -15.66 17.56
CA GLU A 162 2.36 -16.84 18.14
C GLU A 162 2.97 -17.31 19.46
N ARG A 163 4.13 -16.76 19.88
CA ARG A 163 4.86 -17.19 21.08
C ARG A 163 4.82 -16.15 22.19
N THR A 164 4.24 -16.53 23.32
CA THR A 164 4.33 -15.75 24.57
C THR A 164 5.78 -15.50 24.95
N GLY A 165 6.14 -14.24 25.22
CA GLY A 165 7.50 -13.85 25.57
C GLY A 165 8.48 -13.81 24.39
N SER A 166 7.99 -13.84 23.15
CA SER A 166 8.84 -13.65 21.96
C SER A 166 9.68 -12.36 22.08
N PRO A 167 10.98 -12.41 21.72
CA PRO A 167 11.80 -11.20 21.59
C PRO A 167 11.10 -10.17 20.71
N ARG A 168 11.21 -8.90 21.10
CA ARG A 168 10.58 -7.80 20.39
C ARG A 168 11.63 -7.00 19.62
N ARG A 169 11.33 -6.68 18.37
CA ARG A 169 12.12 -5.78 17.52
C ARG A 169 11.49 -4.39 17.51
N ARG A 170 12.33 -3.37 17.31
CA ARG A 170 11.89 -2.00 17.05
C ARG A 170 11.62 -1.84 15.55
N PHE A 171 10.60 -1.07 15.20
CA PHE A 171 10.53 -0.49 13.87
C PHE A 171 11.66 0.55 13.71
N ASP A 172 12.10 0.77 12.46
CA ASP A 172 13.16 1.76 12.15
C ASP A 172 12.73 3.20 12.52
N ALA A 173 11.43 3.47 12.41
CA ALA A 173 10.76 4.67 12.91
C ALA A 173 9.32 4.30 13.32
N ILE A 174 8.60 5.21 13.96
CA ILE A 174 7.22 4.94 14.38
C ILE A 174 6.31 4.86 13.15
N PRO A 175 5.72 3.70 12.83
CA PRO A 175 4.80 3.60 11.70
C PRO A 175 3.55 4.44 11.98
N LEU A 176 3.11 5.20 10.98
CA LEU A 176 1.87 5.99 11.03
C LEU A 176 0.85 5.44 10.04
N LEU A 177 1.24 5.35 8.76
CA LEU A 177 0.42 4.74 7.71
C LEU A 177 0.97 3.35 7.37
N ILE A 178 0.07 2.39 7.30
CA ILE A 178 0.33 0.99 7.04
C ILE A 178 -0.41 0.58 5.78
N GLU A 179 0.28 -0.08 4.86
CA GLU A 179 -0.39 -0.79 3.77
C GLU A 179 -1.00 -2.09 4.29
N GLU A 180 -2.33 -2.15 4.31
CA GLU A 180 -3.05 -3.21 4.99
C GLU A 180 -3.33 -4.42 4.10
N ASP A 181 -3.42 -5.59 4.74
CA ASP A 181 -3.86 -6.82 4.13
C ASP A 181 -5.32 -6.72 3.65
N GLU A 182 -5.52 -7.01 2.37
CA GLU A 182 -6.79 -6.92 1.69
C GLU A 182 -7.88 -7.79 2.31
N PHE A 183 -7.57 -8.87 3.01
CA PHE A 183 -8.63 -9.74 3.53
C PHE A 183 -9.15 -9.25 4.88
N TRP A 184 -8.26 -8.71 5.71
CA TRP A 184 -8.56 -8.33 7.09
C TRP A 184 -9.12 -6.93 7.22
N TYR A 185 -8.78 -6.06 6.27
CA TYR A 185 -9.44 -4.79 6.13
C TYR A 185 -10.86 -4.90 5.52
N ASN A 186 -10.99 -5.67 4.43
CA ASN A 186 -12.06 -5.44 3.44
C ASN A 186 -13.38 -6.20 3.63
N ALA A 187 -13.67 -6.77 4.80
CA ALA A 187 -14.88 -7.57 4.98
C ALA A 187 -15.98 -6.92 5.84
N PRO A 188 -15.70 -6.04 6.83
CA PRO A 188 -16.79 -5.45 7.61
C PRO A 188 -16.82 -3.92 7.80
N VAL A 189 -15.69 -3.19 7.78
CA VAL A 189 -15.66 -1.76 8.14
C VAL A 189 -14.58 -1.02 7.36
N ASP A 190 -14.99 0.03 6.66
CA ASP A 190 -14.11 0.91 5.88
C ASP A 190 -13.92 2.20 6.71
N ASP A 191 -12.87 2.24 7.53
CA ASP A 191 -12.67 3.26 8.56
C ASP A 191 -11.32 4.03 8.53
N GLY A 192 -10.47 3.76 7.55
CA GLY A 192 -9.11 4.30 7.42
C GLY A 192 -8.20 3.98 8.61
N SER A 193 -8.58 3.06 9.48
CA SER A 193 -7.87 2.76 10.73
C SER A 193 -7.22 1.38 10.68
N TRP A 194 -6.06 1.26 11.33
CA TRP A 194 -5.34 0.00 11.50
C TRP A 194 -5.36 -0.38 12.99
N ALA A 195 -6.17 -1.36 13.34
CA ALA A 195 -6.56 -1.72 14.71
C ALA A 195 -6.75 -3.24 14.89
N ASN A 196 -6.93 -3.70 16.14
CA ASN A 196 -7.32 -5.09 16.44
C ASN A 196 -6.55 -6.20 15.69
N LEU A 197 -7.22 -6.82 14.71
CA LEU A 197 -6.80 -8.01 13.98
C LEU A 197 -6.22 -7.66 12.60
N ASP A 198 -6.17 -6.37 12.28
CA ASP A 198 -5.65 -5.81 11.04
C ASP A 198 -4.20 -6.21 10.86
N GLN A 199 -3.87 -6.58 9.62
CA GLN A 199 -2.59 -7.17 9.28
C GLN A 199 -1.85 -6.30 8.27
N ILE A 200 -0.54 -6.31 8.35
CA ILE A 200 0.30 -5.68 7.33
C ILE A 200 0.29 -6.58 6.09
N THR A 201 0.19 -6.01 4.89
CA THR A 201 0.22 -6.79 3.64
C THR A 201 1.60 -7.37 3.32
N ASP A 202 1.66 -8.27 2.33
CA ASP A 202 2.90 -8.84 1.78
C ASP A 202 2.99 -8.73 0.24
N ARG A 203 2.14 -7.91 -0.38
CA ARG A 203 1.98 -7.78 -1.85
C ARG A 203 3.26 -7.41 -2.60
N HIS A 204 4.17 -6.63 -2.01
CA HIS A 204 5.36 -6.12 -2.70
C HIS A 204 6.59 -7.02 -2.61
N ASN A 205 6.45 -8.25 -3.12
CA ASN A 205 7.43 -9.34 -3.00
C ASN A 205 7.69 -9.77 -1.56
N GLY A 206 6.63 -10.00 -0.79
CA GLY A 206 6.72 -10.42 0.62
C GLY A 206 6.92 -9.26 1.60
N ALA A 207 6.56 -8.05 1.20
CA ALA A 207 6.69 -6.85 2.03
C ALA A 207 5.53 -5.88 1.79
N ALA A 208 5.32 -4.98 2.75
CA ALA A 208 4.45 -3.81 2.65
C ALA A 208 5.30 -2.54 2.55
N ASN A 209 4.71 -1.46 2.05
CA ASN A 209 5.24 -0.11 2.24
C ASN A 209 4.57 0.56 3.44
N LEU A 210 5.37 1.10 4.35
CA LEU A 210 4.90 1.85 5.51
C LEU A 210 5.39 3.30 5.42
N ALA A 211 4.58 4.24 5.89
CA ALA A 211 5.01 5.62 6.16
C ALA A 211 5.16 5.85 7.66
N TYR A 212 6.14 6.66 8.05
CA TYR A 212 6.58 6.82 9.42
C TYR A 212 6.39 8.26 9.91
N LEU A 213 6.22 8.43 11.23
CA LEU A 213 6.03 9.71 11.93
C LEU A 213 7.28 10.63 11.90
N ASN A 214 8.29 10.31 11.11
CA ASN A 214 9.42 11.20 10.81
C ASN A 214 9.40 11.71 9.35
N GLY A 215 8.29 11.48 8.63
CA GLY A 215 8.13 11.84 7.22
C GLY A 215 8.76 10.86 6.23
N THR A 216 9.45 9.82 6.70
CA THR A 216 10.03 8.81 5.80
C THR A 216 9.01 7.72 5.46
N ALA A 217 9.27 6.99 4.38
CA ALA A 217 8.53 5.78 4.04
C ALA A 217 9.51 4.70 3.56
N GLY A 218 9.20 3.45 3.86
CA GLY A 218 10.08 2.32 3.61
C GLY A 218 9.36 0.98 3.55
N LYS A 219 10.09 -0.05 3.10
CA LYS A 219 9.58 -1.41 3.05
C LYS A 219 9.67 -2.09 4.40
N PHE A 220 8.65 -2.87 4.73
CA PHE A 220 8.61 -3.68 5.93
C PHE A 220 8.15 -5.11 5.61
N THR A 221 8.94 -6.09 6.04
CA THR A 221 8.55 -7.51 5.99
C THR A 221 8.01 -7.91 7.33
N SER A 222 6.69 -8.14 7.36
CA SER A 222 5.97 -8.55 8.56
C SER A 222 6.24 -10.02 8.89
N PRO A 223 6.36 -10.40 10.18
CA PRO A 223 6.09 -11.77 10.60
C PRO A 223 4.72 -12.20 10.08
N LYS A 224 4.70 -13.33 9.37
CA LYS A 224 3.53 -13.88 8.70
C LYS A 224 3.56 -15.40 8.81
N GLY A 225 2.36 -15.98 8.83
CA GLY A 225 2.15 -17.40 8.73
C GLY A 225 2.52 -17.98 7.36
N SER A 226 2.23 -19.26 7.19
CA SER A 226 2.50 -20.02 5.98
C SER A 226 1.38 -19.97 4.95
N LYS A 227 0.17 -19.58 5.36
CA LYS A 227 -1.02 -19.60 4.51
C LYS A 227 -1.39 -18.19 4.05
N PRO A 228 -1.24 -17.91 2.74
CA PRO A 228 -1.73 -16.65 2.19
C PRO A 228 -3.24 -16.53 2.42
N ARG A 229 -3.71 -15.33 2.80
CA ARG A 229 -5.13 -14.97 2.97
C ARG A 229 -5.89 -15.66 4.11
N LEU A 230 -5.19 -16.28 5.07
CA LEU A 230 -5.80 -16.75 6.31
C LEU A 230 -5.08 -16.10 7.49
N GLN A 231 -5.83 -15.59 8.46
CA GLN A 231 -5.22 -15.16 9.71
C GLN A 231 -4.76 -16.37 10.50
N GLU A 232 -3.46 -16.43 10.70
CA GLU A 232 -2.77 -17.37 11.56
C GLU A 232 -2.26 -16.65 12.80
N ASN A 233 -2.08 -17.37 13.90
CA ASN A 233 -1.53 -16.79 15.13
C ASN A 233 -0.10 -16.24 14.95
N ALA A 234 0.60 -16.67 13.89
CA ALA A 234 1.92 -16.21 13.52
C ALA A 234 1.91 -14.88 12.76
N ASP A 235 0.74 -14.38 12.34
CA ASP A 235 0.62 -13.10 11.65
C ASP A 235 0.75 -11.94 12.63
N LEU A 236 1.59 -10.97 12.27
CA LEU A 236 1.65 -9.73 13.00
C LEU A 236 0.40 -8.89 12.71
N THR A 237 -0.39 -8.71 13.76
CA THR A 237 -1.54 -7.81 13.78
C THR A 237 -1.31 -6.58 14.66
N ALA A 238 -2.22 -5.60 14.59
CA ALA A 238 -2.22 -4.44 15.47
C ALA A 238 -2.12 -4.78 16.96
N ARG A 239 -2.80 -5.85 17.41
CA ARG A 239 -2.75 -6.35 18.80
C ARG A 239 -1.36 -6.62 19.33
N HIS A 240 -0.39 -6.84 18.46
CA HIS A 240 0.98 -7.15 18.85
C HIS A 240 1.86 -5.91 19.01
N LEU A 241 1.49 -4.77 18.44
CA LEU A 241 2.31 -3.57 18.48
C LEU A 241 2.25 -2.92 19.87
N ARG A 242 3.40 -2.44 20.34
CA ARG A 242 3.52 -1.71 21.59
C ARG A 242 4.29 -0.43 21.35
N LEU A 243 3.70 0.70 21.74
CA LEU A 243 4.42 1.96 21.83
C LEU A 243 5.22 1.97 23.14
N VAL A 244 6.49 2.30 23.06
CA VAL A 244 7.37 2.38 24.21
C VAL A 244 7.83 3.81 24.40
N VAL A 245 7.66 4.31 25.61
CA VAL A 245 8.07 5.63 26.03
C VAL A 245 9.21 5.50 27.01
N GLU A 246 10.36 6.10 26.66
CA GLU A 246 11.55 6.08 27.50
C GLU A 246 11.22 6.56 28.92
N GLY A 247 11.46 5.70 29.92
CA GLY A 247 11.23 6.00 31.34
C GLY A 247 9.77 5.97 31.83
N LYS A 248 8.77 5.70 30.97
CA LYS A 248 7.36 5.61 31.40
C LYS A 248 6.78 4.19 31.32
N GLY A 249 7.00 3.48 30.22
CA GLY A 249 6.47 2.13 30.03
C GLY A 249 6.08 1.78 28.60
N GLU A 250 5.32 0.69 28.45
CA GLU A 250 4.82 0.19 27.17
C GLU A 250 3.29 0.22 27.10
N TYR A 251 2.75 0.65 25.96
CA TYR A 251 1.31 0.87 25.76
C TYR A 251 0.80 0.15 24.50
N PRO A 252 -0.40 -0.46 24.54
CA PRO A 252 -1.03 -1.02 23.34
C PRO A 252 -1.52 0.08 22.38
N VAL A 253 -1.46 -0.20 21.09
CA VAL A 253 -1.85 0.73 20.00
C VAL A 253 -2.97 0.18 19.12
N TRP A 254 -3.79 -0.76 19.61
CA TRP A 254 -4.70 -1.55 18.76
C TRP A 254 -6.19 -1.33 19.03
N SER A 255 -6.56 -0.51 20.02
CA SER A 255 -7.96 -0.25 20.38
C SER A 255 -8.17 1.24 20.62
N SER A 256 -9.27 1.80 20.13
CA SER A 256 -9.67 3.19 20.37
C SER A 256 -10.76 3.31 21.42
N ASN A 257 -10.76 4.44 22.12
CA ASN A 257 -11.98 5.06 22.65
C ASN A 257 -11.97 6.57 22.37
N ALA A 258 -13.14 7.22 22.42
CA ALA A 258 -13.31 8.61 22.01
C ALA A 258 -12.51 9.66 22.83
N ASN A 259 -11.95 9.29 24.00
CA ASN A 259 -11.21 10.21 24.87
C ASN A 259 -9.71 10.26 24.58
N GLU A 260 -9.26 9.69 23.46
CA GLU A 260 -7.85 9.45 23.18
C GLU A 260 -7.18 10.53 22.34
N PHE A 261 -7.83 11.61 21.92
CA PHE A 261 -7.15 12.59 21.06
C PHE A 261 -5.87 13.15 21.72
N GLY A 262 -4.71 12.93 21.10
CA GLY A 262 -3.41 13.34 21.65
C GLY A 262 -2.95 12.55 22.89
N TRP A 263 -3.62 11.44 23.26
CA TRP A 263 -3.22 10.59 24.40
C TRP A 263 -1.79 10.11 24.27
N VAL A 264 -1.31 9.90 23.04
CA VAL A 264 0.03 9.44 22.79
C VAL A 264 1.04 10.45 23.32
N ASN A 265 0.71 11.75 23.28
CA ASN A 265 1.50 12.87 23.82
C ASN A 265 1.42 12.98 25.34
N HIS A 266 0.29 12.57 25.91
CA HIS A 266 0.03 12.55 27.34
C HIS A 266 -0.37 11.14 27.78
N PRO A 267 0.54 10.16 27.64
CA PRO A 267 0.27 8.82 28.13
C PRO A 267 0.29 8.97 29.65
N GLY A 268 -0.89 8.80 30.27
CA GLY A 268 -1.12 9.01 31.70
C GLY A 268 -0.01 8.47 32.58
#